data_AF-A0A1F0NMW2-F1
#
_entry.id   AF-A0A1F0NMW2-F1
#
_cell.length_a   1.000
_cell.length_b   1.000
_cell.length_c   1.000
_cell.angle_alpha   90.00
_cell.angle_beta   90.00
_cell.angle_gamma   90.00
#
_symmetry.space_group_name_H-M   'P 1'
#
loop_
_entity.id
_entity.type
_entity.pdbx_description
1 polymer ?
#
loop_
_entity_poly.entity_id
_entity_poly.type
_entity_poly.pdbx_seq_one_letter_code
_entity_poly.pdbx_strand_id
1 'polypeptide(L)' 'MNEDGDHFVYACRFLNPERAEEYFCRGCQTENPEDIEFWNEQLQAEKVEVLDIRLEVKN' A
#
# COMPACT_ATOMS: atom_id res chain seq x y z
N MET A 1 6.89 -27.76 10.18
CA MET A 1 7.29 -27.16 8.90
C MET A 1 7.56 -25.71 9.20
N ASN A 2 8.82 -25.29 9.20
CA ASN A 2 9.16 -23.89 9.44
C ASN A 2 8.85 -23.15 8.14
N GLU A 3 7.76 -22.40 8.12
CA GLU A 3 7.46 -21.45 7.05
C GLU A 3 8.35 -20.22 7.27
N ASP A 4 9.65 -20.38 7.07
CA ASP A 4 10.56 -19.27 6.75
C ASP A 4 10.18 -18.78 5.34
N GLY A 5 9.04 -18.08 5.26
CA GLY A 5 8.58 -17.44 4.06
C GLY A 5 9.25 -16.07 3.95
N ASP A 6 10.06 -15.86 2.91
CA ASP A 6 10.47 -14.51 2.52
C ASP A 6 9.21 -13.61 2.45
N HIS A 7 9.10 -12.63 3.34
CA HIS A 7 8.02 -11.66 3.32
C HIS A 7 8.44 -10.48 2.45
N PHE A 8 7.81 -10.36 1.28
CA PHE A 8 7.97 -9.19 0.43
C PHE A 8 7.06 -8.08 0.95
N VAL A 9 7.65 -6.97 1.40
CA VAL A 9 6.91 -5.75 1.74
C VAL A 9 7.17 -4.76 0.62
N TYR A 10 6.15 -4.52 -0.19
CA TYR A 10 6.21 -3.47 -1.18
C TYR A 10 6.01 -2.12 -0.49
N ALA A 11 7.08 -1.34 -0.36
CA ALA A 11 6.97 0.04 0.04
C ALA A 11 6.72 0.89 -1.21
N CYS A 12 5.67 1.70 -1.23
CA CYS A 12 5.44 2.63 -2.33
C CYS A 12 6.01 3.99 -1.95
N ARG A 13 6.74 4.62 -2.88
CA ARG A 13 7.06 6.04 -2.79
C ARG A 13 5.91 6.81 -3.43
N PHE A 14 5.32 7.73 -2.67
CA PHE A 14 4.27 8.62 -3.16
C PHE A 14 4.82 10.02 -3.41
N LEU A 15 4.21 10.73 -4.36
CA LEU A 15 4.51 12.11 -4.70
C LEU A 15 4.16 13.02 -3.51
N ASN A 16 3.00 12.77 -2.90
CA ASN A 16 2.55 13.42 -1.68
C ASN A 16 2.13 12.36 -0.65
N PRO A 17 2.99 12.04 0.33
CA PRO A 17 2.73 11.00 1.33
C PRO A 17 1.52 11.30 2.23
N GLU A 18 1.32 12.55 2.65
CA GLU A 18 0.20 12.94 3.52
C GLU A 18 -1.14 12.73 2.80
N ARG A 19 -1.19 13.08 1.51
CA ARG A 19 -2.38 12.88 0.68
C ARG A 19 -2.63 11.41 0.35
N ALA A 20 -1.57 10.64 0.11
CA ALA A 20 -1.66 9.20 -0.07
C ALA A 20 -2.20 8.51 1.20
N GLU A 21 -1.76 8.93 2.38
CA GLU A 21 -2.30 8.45 3.67
C GLU A 21 -3.79 8.78 3.79
N GLU A 22 -4.22 9.99 3.40
CA GLU A 22 -5.64 10.36 3.42
C GLU A 22 -6.47 9.44 2.51
N TYR A 23 -6.03 9.21 1.26
CA TYR A 23 -6.74 8.33 0.32
C TYR A 23 -6.82 6.89 0.81
N PHE A 24 -5.72 6.36 1.34
CA PHE A 24 -5.71 5.03 1.95
C PHE A 24 -6.70 4.94 3.11
N CYS A 25 -6.66 5.90 4.05
CA CYS A 25 -7.56 5.93 5.20
C CYS A 25 -9.03 5.99 4.78
N ARG A 26 -9.36 6.84 3.80
CA ARG A 26 -10.73 6.95 3.29
C ARG A 26 -11.20 5.65 2.62
N GLY A 27 -10.34 5.02 1.82
CA GLY A 27 -10.63 3.72 1.20
C GLY A 27 -10.88 2.63 2.24
N CYS A 28 -10.11 2.59 3.33
CA CYS A 28 -10.31 1.61 4.41
C CYS A 28 -11.56 1.88 5.28
N GLN A 29 -12.08 3.10 5.28
CA GLN A 29 -13.23 3.50 6.10
C GLN A 29 -14.58 3.32 5.38
N THR A 30 -14.58 3.07 4.07
CA THR A 30 -15.80 2.87 3.28
C THR A 30 -16.08 1.38 3.04
N GLU A 31 -17.37 1.03 2.98
CA GLU A 31 -17.83 -0.32 2.62
C GLU A 31 -18.37 -0.36 1.17
N ASN A 32 -18.54 0.80 0.52
CA ASN A 32 -19.03 0.89 -0.85
C ASN A 32 -17.89 0.53 -1.83
N PRO A 33 -18.05 -0.52 -2.67
CA PRO A 33 -17.03 -0.92 -3.63
C PRO A 33 -16.59 0.19 -4.59
N GLU A 34 -17.52 1.03 -5.04
CA GLU A 34 -17.21 2.12 -5.98
C GLU A 34 -16.32 3.19 -5.32
N ASP A 35 -16.59 3.49 -4.04
CA ASP A 35 -15.78 4.44 -3.28
C ASP A 35 -14.39 3.85 -2.97
N ILE A 36 -14.31 2.55 -2.67
CA ILE A 36 -13.03 1.85 -2.46
C ILE A 36 -12.18 1.93 -3.73
N GLU A 37 -12.77 1.63 -4.89
CA GLU A 37 -12.10 1.71 -6.19
C GLU A 37 -11.62 3.13 -6.46
N PHE A 38 -12.49 4.13 -6.28
CA PHE A 38 -12.14 5.54 -6.45
C PHE A 38 -10.94 5.96 -5.59
N TRP A 39 -10.95 5.68 -4.28
CA TRP A 39 -9.84 6.05 -3.40
C TRP A 39 -8.56 5.30 -3.75
N ASN A 40 -8.65 4.04 -4.18
CA ASN A 40 -7.50 3.30 -4.66
C ASN A 40 -6.93 3.88 -5.96
N GLU A 41 -7.77 4.32 -6.90
CA GLU A 41 -7.31 5.01 -8.12
C GLU A 41 -6.57 6.31 -7.78
N GLN A 42 -7.11 7.12 -6.86
CA GLN A 42 -6.44 8.33 -6.39
C GLN A 42 -5.08 7.99 -5.73
N LEU A 43 -5.04 6.95 -4.90
CA LEU A 43 -3.81 6.47 -4.26
C LEU A 43 -2.77 6.00 -5.29
N GLN A 44 -3.18 5.26 -6.32
CA GLN A 44 -2.27 4.83 -7.40
C GLN A 44 -1.79 6.02 -8.25
N ALA A 45 -2.60 7.06 -8.43
CA ALA A 45 -2.19 8.27 -9.15
C ALA A 45 -1.07 9.04 -8.42
N GLU A 46 -1.05 8.98 -7.08
CA GLU A 46 0.01 9.56 -6.26
C GLU A 46 1.30 8.71 -6.23
N LYS A 47 1.22 7.45 -6.67
CA LYS A 47 2.32 6.50 -6.59
C LYS A 47 3.39 6.80 -7.65
N VAL A 48 4.61 7.03 -7.20
CA VAL A 48 5.75 7.37 -8.06
C VAL A 48 6.61 6.14 -8.34
N GLU A 49 6.81 5.30 -7.33
CA GLU A 49 7.71 4.15 -7.44
C GLU A 49 7.26 3.03 -6.51
N VAL A 50 7.41 1.78 -6.95
CA VAL A 50 7.35 0.61 -6.08
C VAL A 50 8.77 0.27 -5.67
N LEU A 51 9.08 0.44 -4.38
CA LEU A 51 10.29 -0.07 -3.79
C LEU A 51 10.04 -1.51 -3.37
N ASP A 52 10.72 -2.43 -4.04
CA ASP A 52 10.73 -3.84 -3.67
C ASP A 52 11.69 -4.02 -2.48
N ILE A 53 11.13 -4.06 -1.27
CA ILE A 53 11.92 -4.26 -0.05
C ILE A 53 11.72 -5.72 0.38
N ARG A 54 12.77 -6.51 0.21
CA ARG A 54 12.84 -7.87 0.76
C ARG A 54 13.15 -7.77 2.25
N LEU A 55 12.20 -8.16 3.10
CA LEU A 55 12.45 -8.31 4.53
C LEU A 55 12.87 -9.75 4.80
N GLU A 56 14.14 -9.93 5.11
CA GLU A 56 14.68 -11.19 5.62
C GLU A 56 14.46 -11.23 7.14
N VAL A 57 13.45 -11.96 7.60
CA VAL A 57 13.20 -12.15 9.04
C VAL A 57 14.14 -13.25 9.53
N LYS A 58 15.15 -12.89 10.33
CA LYS A 58 15.99 -13.87 11.02
C LYS A 58 15.36 -14.20 12.37
N ASN A 59 14.98 -15.46 12.56
CA ASN A 59 14.60 -16.04 13.86
C ASN A 59 15.79 -16.07 14.83
#